data_AF-K1TAI8-F1
#
_entry.id   AF-K1TAI8-F1
#
_cell.length_a   1.000
_cell.length_b   1.000
_cell.length_c   1.000
_cell.angle_alpha   90.00
_cell.angle_beta   90.00
_cell.angle_gamma   90.00
#
_symmetry.space_group_name_H-M   'P 1'
#
loop_
_entity.id
_entity.type
_entity.pdbx_description
1 polymer ?
#
loop_
_entity_poly.entity_id
_entity_poly.type
_entity_poly.pdbx_seq_one_letter_code
_entity_poly.pdbx_strand_id
1 'polypeptide(L)'
;VDYIVLDTRETDNASDLKLQVRRALEMENVSAERLLLGAMTEYEFLDEDKTASDAISALALRIPELGPLGGMCIYDANTDYFGSEIIYASTRAAIQLLNPAK
;
A
#
# COMPACT_ATOMS: atom_id res chain seq x y z
N VAL A 1 8.95 19.06 -0.88
CA VAL A 1 8.53 17.77 -0.33
C VAL A 1 8.76 16.73 -1.41
N ASP A 2 9.55 15.71 -1.11
CA ASP A 2 9.95 14.69 -2.08
C ASP A 2 8.88 13.60 -2.25
N TYR A 3 8.29 13.15 -1.13
CA TYR A 3 7.21 12.17 -1.09
C TYR A 3 6.10 12.60 -0.13
N ILE A 4 4.87 12.20 -0.44
CA ILE A 4 3.67 12.42 0.37
C ILE A 4 3.08 11.05 0.67
N VAL A 5 2.90 10.73 1.95
CA VAL A 5 2.25 9.49 2.38
C VAL A 5 0.78 9.78 2.59
N LEU A 6 -0.08 9.11 1.81
CA LEU A 6 -1.50 9.05 2.09
C LEU A 6 -1.72 8.02 3.21
N ASP A 7 -2.32 8.47 4.30
CA ASP A 7 -2.56 7.62 5.46
C ASP A 7 -3.73 6.66 5.20
N THR A 8 -3.41 5.52 4.58
CA THR A 8 -4.38 4.46 4.23
C THR A 8 -4.29 3.25 5.17
N ARG A 9 -3.67 3.39 6.35
CA ARG A 9 -3.42 2.28 7.27
C ARG A 9 -4.68 1.55 7.71
N GLU A 10 -5.73 2.32 8.00
CA GLU A 10 -7.02 1.82 8.49
C GLU A 10 -8.06 1.71 7.37
N THR A 11 -7.66 1.97 6.11
CA THR A 11 -8.56 1.85 4.96
C THR A 11 -8.78 0.39 4.66
N ASP A 12 -9.99 -0.10 4.90
CA ASP A 12 -10.32 -1.52 4.87
C ASP A 12 -11.00 -2.00 3.58
N ASN A 13 -11.27 -1.11 2.62
CA ASN A 13 -12.00 -1.48 1.40
C ASN A 13 -11.52 -0.75 0.13
N ALA A 14 -11.67 -1.44 -1.00
CA ALA A 14 -11.23 -0.96 -2.31
C ALA A 14 -11.91 0.32 -2.81
N SER A 15 -13.19 0.52 -2.47
CA SER A 15 -13.94 1.70 -2.93
C SER A 15 -13.43 2.98 -2.25
N ASP A 16 -13.21 2.91 -0.94
CA ASP A 16 -12.71 4.03 -0.16
C ASP A 16 -11.26 4.35 -0.52
N LEU A 17 -10.42 3.32 -0.70
CA LEU A 17 -9.05 3.50 -1.18
C LEU A 17 -9.00 4.28 -2.50
N LYS A 18 -9.81 3.87 -3.48
CA LYS A 18 -9.92 4.55 -4.79
C LYS A 18 -10.36 6.02 -4.65
N LEU A 19 -11.30 6.29 -3.75
CA LEU A 19 -11.79 7.65 -3.51
C LEU A 19 -10.73 8.53 -2.84
N GLN A 20 -10.04 8.02 -1.81
CA GLN A 20 -9.00 8.75 -1.10
C GLN A 20 -7.82 9.09 -2.03
N VAL A 21 -7.37 8.14 -2.86
CA VAL A 21 -6.31 8.38 -3.85
C VAL A 21 -6.71 9.43 -4.86
N ARG A 22 -7.93 9.36 -5.41
CA ARG A 22 -8.44 10.37 -6.35
C ARG A 22 -8.42 11.77 -5.74
N ARG A 23 -8.95 11.91 -4.51
CA ARG A 23 -8.96 13.19 -3.80
C ARG A 23 -7.56 13.73 -3.55
N ALA A 24 -6.60 12.87 -3.21
CA ALA A 24 -5.22 13.27 -3.03
C ALA A 24 -4.61 13.80 -4.34
N LEU A 25 -4.87 13.14 -5.46
CA LEU A 25 -4.36 13.54 -6.78
C LEU A 25 -5.01 14.82 -7.34
N GLU A 26 -6.22 15.17 -6.88
CA GLU A 26 -6.90 16.43 -7.24
C GLU A 26 -6.31 17.66 -6.52
N MET A 27 -5.44 17.47 -5.52
CA MET A 27 -4.80 18.57 -4.80
C MET A 27 -3.68 19.20 -5.63
N GLU A 28 -3.61 20.54 -5.65
CA GLU A 28 -2.75 21.35 -6.53
C GLU A 28 -1.23 21.06 -6.44
N ASN A 29 -0.77 20.33 -5.41
CA ASN A 29 0.64 20.05 -5.13
C ASN A 29 0.98 18.55 -4.98
N VAL A 30 0.08 17.64 -5.39
CA VAL A 30 0.30 16.20 -5.29
C VAL A 30 0.51 15.60 -6.68
N SER A 31 1.73 15.13 -6.95
CA SER A 31 2.02 14.31 -8.13
C SER A 31 1.84 12.84 -7.79
N ALA A 32 1.27 12.04 -8.71
CA ALA A 32 1.11 10.60 -8.53
C ALA A 32 2.45 9.91 -8.18
N GLU A 33 3.53 10.23 -8.88
CA GLU A 33 4.86 9.66 -8.67
C GLU A 33 5.45 9.96 -7.28
N ARG A 34 4.89 10.92 -6.56
CA ARG A 34 5.30 11.30 -5.19
C ARG A 34 4.34 10.80 -4.12
N LEU A 35 3.20 10.24 -4.51
CA LEU A 35 2.19 9.73 -3.59
C LEU A 35 2.50 8.27 -3.21
N LEU A 36 2.66 8.02 -1.92
CA LEU A 36 2.85 6.70 -1.33
C LEU A 36 1.60 6.29 -0.57
N LEU A 37 1.16 5.03 -0.69
CA LEU A 37 0.08 4.51 0.13
C LEU A 37 0.62 3.96 1.45
N GLY A 38 0.00 4.32 2.56
CA GLY A 38 0.33 3.80 3.88
C GLY A 38 -0.30 2.44 4.15
N ALA A 39 0.50 1.44 4.49
CA ALA A 39 0.04 0.12 4.93
C ALA A 39 0.71 -0.24 6.26
N MET A 40 0.08 -1.12 7.05
CA MET A 40 0.62 -1.60 8.31
C MET A 40 0.28 -3.08 8.46
N THR A 41 1.15 -3.83 9.13
CA THR A 41 0.87 -5.20 9.54
C THR A 41 -0.34 -5.26 10.47
N GLU A 42 -0.99 -6.42 10.59
CA GLU A 42 -2.16 -6.67 11.45
C GLU A 42 -3.49 -6.06 10.95
N TYR A 43 -3.45 -5.25 9.89
CA TYR A 43 -4.66 -4.76 9.21
C TYR A 43 -5.02 -5.67 8.04
N GLU A 44 -6.32 -5.87 7.87
CA GLU A 44 -6.90 -6.57 6.74
C GLU A 44 -7.52 -5.59 5.76
N PHE A 45 -7.48 -5.95 4.49
CA PHE A 45 -8.09 -5.21 3.40
C PHE A 45 -9.10 -6.09 2.67
N LEU A 46 -10.29 -5.56 2.49
CA LEU A 46 -11.41 -6.19 1.79
C LEU A 46 -11.40 -5.78 0.32
N ASP A 47 -11.27 -6.77 -0.55
CA ASP A 47 -11.40 -6.55 -1.99
C ASP A 47 -12.85 -6.37 -2.45
N GLU A 48 -13.00 -6.12 -3.74
CA GLU A 48 -14.28 -5.98 -4.42
C GLU A 48 -15.20 -7.21 -4.27
N ASP A 49 -14.63 -8.41 -4.10
CA ASP A 49 -15.33 -9.68 -3.92
C ASP A 49 -15.58 -10.04 -2.45
N LYS A 50 -15.26 -9.12 -1.52
CA LYS A 50 -15.35 -9.31 -0.06
C LYS A 50 -14.41 -10.38 0.48
N THR A 51 -13.29 -10.60 -0.17
CA THR A 51 -12.20 -11.43 0.33
C THR A 51 -11.26 -10.57 1.16
N ALA A 52 -11.03 -10.99 2.41
CA ALA A 52 -10.06 -10.35 3.30
C ALA A 52 -8.65 -10.86 3.00
N SER A 53 -7.69 -9.94 2.99
CA SER A 53 -6.27 -10.23 2.79
C SER A 53 -5.41 -9.26 3.58
N ASP A 54 -4.14 -9.62 3.81
CA ASP A 54 -3.15 -8.74 4.45
C ASP A 54 -3.07 -7.40 3.70
N ALA A 55 -3.20 -6.29 4.45
CA ALA A 55 -3.28 -4.95 3.86
C ALA A 55 -2.03 -4.60 3.04
N ILE A 56 -0.83 -4.98 3.49
CA ILE A 56 0.42 -4.72 2.78
C ILE A 56 0.38 -5.36 1.38
N SER A 57 0.05 -6.64 1.30
CA SER A 57 -0.04 -7.36 0.03
C SER A 57 -1.17 -6.86 -0.85
N ALA A 58 -2.34 -6.59 -0.25
CA ALA A 58 -3.54 -6.15 -0.96
C ALA A 58 -3.40 -4.77 -1.60
N LEU A 59 -2.75 -3.82 -0.89
CA LEU A 59 -2.47 -2.49 -1.41
C LEU A 59 -1.34 -2.53 -2.45
N ALA A 60 -0.32 -3.36 -2.25
CA ALA A 60 0.78 -3.50 -3.20
C ALA A 60 0.28 -3.94 -4.59
N LEU A 61 -0.67 -4.89 -4.63
CA LEU A 61 -1.31 -5.34 -5.86
C LEU A 61 -2.13 -4.25 -6.57
N ARG A 62 -2.70 -3.31 -5.79
CA ARG A 62 -3.60 -2.26 -6.30
C ARG A 62 -2.89 -0.99 -6.73
N ILE A 63 -1.67 -0.74 -6.24
CA ILE A 63 -0.90 0.44 -6.61
C ILE A 63 -0.83 0.64 -8.14
N PRO A 64 -0.50 -0.39 -8.94
CA PRO A 64 -0.49 -0.27 -10.42
C PRO A 64 -1.86 0.09 -11.03
N GLU A 65 -2.96 -0.31 -10.38
CA GLU A 65 -4.33 -0.02 -10.85
C GLU A 65 -4.79 1.40 -10.51
N LEU A 66 -4.23 1.98 -9.44
CA LEU A 66 -4.59 3.30 -8.92
C LEU A 66 -3.85 4.44 -9.64
N GLY A 67 -2.81 4.10 -10.41
CA GLY A 67 -2.03 5.03 -11.24
C GLY A 67 -0.52 4.80 -11.09
N PRO A 68 0.31 5.69 -11.68
CA PRO A 68 1.76 5.64 -11.52
C PRO A 68 2.16 6.21 -10.14
N LEU A 69 1.64 5.60 -9.07
CA LEU A 69 1.93 6.03 -7.70
C LEU A 69 3.41 5.80 -7.39
N GLY A 70 3.95 6.62 -6.48
CA GLY A 70 5.36 6.51 -6.06
C GLY A 70 5.69 5.22 -5.30
N GLY A 71 4.67 4.49 -4.82
CA GLY A 71 4.83 3.20 -4.15
C GLY A 71 4.07 3.11 -2.83
N MET A 72 4.68 2.48 -1.84
CA MET A 72 4.08 2.17 -0.54
C MET A 72 4.99 2.61 0.61
N CYS A 73 4.39 3.07 1.70
CA CYS A 73 5.01 3.26 3.00
C CYS A 73 4.47 2.19 3.96
N ILE A 74 5.37 1.41 4.57
CA ILE A 74 5.00 0.41 5.58
C ILE A 74 5.27 1.01 6.96
N TYR A 75 4.20 1.21 7.73
CA TYR A 75 4.27 1.64 9.12
C TYR A 75 4.65 0.47 10.03
N ASP A 76 5.33 0.79 11.12
CA ASP A 76 5.78 -0.16 12.15
C ASP A 76 6.50 -1.39 11.58
N ALA A 77 7.33 -1.22 10.54
CA ALA A 77 8.01 -2.31 9.84
C ALA A 77 8.78 -3.28 10.76
N ASN A 78 9.16 -2.87 11.97
CA ASN A 78 9.76 -3.75 12.98
C ASN A 78 8.86 -4.93 13.41
N THR A 79 7.54 -4.82 13.26
CA THR A 79 6.59 -5.91 13.53
C THR A 79 6.77 -7.07 12.54
N ASP A 80 7.11 -6.76 11.29
CA ASP A 80 7.39 -7.72 10.22
C ASP A 80 8.80 -8.37 10.35
N TYR A 81 9.62 -7.93 11.29
CA TYR A 81 10.97 -8.47 11.47
C TYR A 81 10.97 -9.97 11.86
N PHE A 82 9.97 -10.41 12.63
CA PHE A 82 9.97 -11.71 13.28
C PHE A 82 9.34 -12.82 12.43
N GLY A 83 10.03 -13.24 11.35
CA GLY A 83 9.63 -14.43 10.60
C GLY A 83 10.47 -15.66 10.94
N SER A 84 9.83 -16.82 11.05
CA SER A 84 10.49 -18.10 11.40
C SER A 84 11.42 -18.64 10.31
N GLU A 85 11.12 -18.33 9.05
CA GLU A 85 11.92 -18.72 7.88
C GLU A 85 12.64 -17.53 7.24
N ILE A 86 11.97 -16.38 7.19
CA ILE A 86 12.42 -15.16 6.51
C ILE A 86 12.01 -13.94 7.35
N ILE A 87 12.97 -13.08 7.70
CA ILE A 87 12.68 -11.77 8.30
C ILE A 87 12.09 -10.81 7.26
N TYR A 88 11.23 -9.88 7.70
CA TYR A 88 10.55 -8.90 6.84
C TYR A 88 9.75 -9.57 5.71
N ALA A 89 8.98 -10.61 6.02
CA ALA A 89 8.32 -11.44 5.02
C ALA A 89 7.32 -10.61 4.19
N SER A 90 6.45 -9.84 4.85
CA SER A 90 5.42 -9.03 4.17
C SER A 90 6.03 -7.87 3.38
N THR A 91 7.04 -7.20 3.94
CA THR A 91 7.78 -6.12 3.29
C THR A 91 8.47 -6.62 2.02
N ARG A 92 9.14 -7.78 2.10
CA ARG A 92 9.80 -8.39 0.94
C ARG A 92 8.78 -8.79 -0.13
N ALA A 93 7.65 -9.36 0.26
CA ALA A 93 6.57 -9.71 -0.67
C ALA A 93 6.03 -8.46 -1.39
N ALA A 94 5.76 -7.37 -0.66
CA ALA A 94 5.31 -6.11 -1.26
C ALA A 94 6.32 -5.54 -2.28
N ILE A 95 7.61 -5.55 -1.95
CA ILE A 95 8.67 -5.09 -2.87
C ILE A 95 8.66 -5.92 -4.16
N GLN A 96 8.53 -7.25 -4.05
CA GLN A 96 8.49 -8.15 -5.20
C GLN A 96 7.24 -7.94 -6.05
N LEU A 97 6.08 -7.72 -5.42
CA LEU A 97 4.82 -7.42 -6.12
C LEU A 97 4.87 -6.10 -6.87
N LEU A 98 5.47 -5.07 -6.28
CA LEU A 98 5.64 -3.76 -6.89
C LEU A 98 6.72 -3.75 -7.99
N ASN A 99 7.69 -4.67 -7.90
CA ASN A 99 8.83 -4.74 -8.82
C ASN A 99 9.01 -6.17 -9.35
N PRO A 100 8.06 -6.69 -10.15
CA PRO A 100 8.16 -8.03 -10.69
C PRO A 100 9.42 -8.15 -11.56
N ALA A 101 10.18 -9.23 -11.37
CA ALA A 101 11.33 -9.53 -12.20
C ALA A 101 10.88 -9.75 -13.65
N LYS A 102 11.62 -9.17 -14.60
CA LYS A 102 11.42 -9.38 -16.03
C LYS A 102 11.93 -10.75 -16.48
#